data_AF-A0A0G1BJ26-F1
#
_entry.id   AF-A0A0G1BJ26-F1
#
_cell.length_a   1.000
_cell.length_b   1.000
_cell.length_c   1.000
_cell.angle_alpha   90.00
_cell.angle_beta   90.00
_cell.angle_gamma   90.00
#
_symmetry.space_group_name_H-M   'P 1'
#
loop_
_entity.id
_entity.type
_entity.pdbx_description
1 polymer ?
#
loop_
_entity_poly.entity_id
_entity_poly.type
_entity_poly.pdbx_seq_one_letter_code
_entity_poly.pdbx_strand_id
1 'polypeptide(L)'
;MKKFFLLLSFIILNSLFLILASPVSAQNTFKFVAWGDTKSDTNVLKSLSSQIKTLNPKFTIFAGDLESSGFTQGGMDAWKNAINAGVNNGLLNITFPVRGNHDNQATGSPTGWQAYFNLSAAVQGIGAANYSFLDDDLTYSFDYGNSRIIGIDVPGNVTQMTPAQITWLDQRLADAESKSLQHAFLFWHGPFYSQANHCCPVPSQSLISVINKHSIVSAGFYGHEHTLTYTHIDSSRVPGITRGFEQIVSGDAGAGPTTPTSGRYDYLLNLGGGNSGGFAVVDVSGSSFTLSMYKGGSTTAQYSKTFSKSGVNPPPVTITVTPPGTSPGSKPGDANGDNLVDGQDYVIWLQNYNTQASGAAKGNFDGNGVVDGQDYVIWLNNYNK
;
A
#
# COMPACT_ATOMS: atom_id res chain seq x y z
N MET A 1 -72.39 -4.90 -30.94
CA MET A 1 -71.29 -3.99 -31.32
C MET A 1 -70.17 -4.12 -30.29
N LYS A 2 -69.00 -4.60 -30.74
CA LYS A 2 -67.62 -4.34 -30.27
C LYS A 2 -67.42 -3.93 -28.78
N LYS A 3 -66.68 -4.75 -28.02
CA LYS A 3 -65.25 -4.51 -27.65
C LYS A 3 -64.76 -5.51 -26.59
N PHE A 4 -63.85 -6.38 -27.02
CA PHE A 4 -62.86 -7.05 -26.18
C PHE A 4 -61.98 -5.98 -25.50
N PHE A 5 -61.82 -6.02 -24.19
CA PHE A 5 -60.77 -5.28 -23.50
C PHE A 5 -59.66 -6.27 -23.15
N LEU A 6 -58.52 -6.15 -23.86
CA LEU A 6 -57.25 -6.69 -23.44
C LEU A 6 -56.82 -5.95 -22.16
N LEU A 7 -56.58 -6.69 -21.08
CA LEU A 7 -55.81 -6.20 -19.94
C LEU A 7 -54.32 -6.30 -20.32
N LEU A 8 -53.69 -5.16 -20.58
CA LEU A 8 -52.24 -5.07 -20.77
C LEU A 8 -51.61 -4.85 -19.39
N SER A 9 -51.04 -5.91 -18.81
CA SER A 9 -50.23 -5.81 -17.58
C SER A 9 -48.88 -5.18 -17.92
N PHE A 10 -48.66 -3.93 -17.51
CA PHE A 10 -47.34 -3.30 -17.51
C PHE A 10 -46.51 -3.88 -16.36
N ILE A 11 -45.55 -4.74 -16.68
CA ILE A 11 -44.46 -5.11 -15.77
C ILE A 11 -43.39 -4.01 -15.92
N ILE A 12 -43.30 -3.12 -14.93
CA ILE A 12 -42.18 -2.19 -14.79
C ILE A 12 -41.00 -3.01 -14.27
N LEU A 13 -40.08 -3.37 -15.17
CA LEU A 13 -38.80 -3.98 -14.80
C LEU A 13 -37.91 -2.86 -14.24
N ASN A 14 -37.89 -2.73 -12.91
CA ASN A 14 -36.87 -1.94 -12.23
C ASN A 14 -35.54 -2.69 -12.33
N SER A 15 -34.76 -2.39 -13.37
CA SER A 15 -33.36 -2.82 -13.48
C SER A 15 -32.54 -2.05 -12.45
N LEU A 16 -32.48 -2.58 -11.22
CA LEU A 16 -31.54 -2.13 -10.21
C LEU A 16 -30.13 -2.54 -10.69
N PHE A 17 -29.42 -1.61 -11.33
CA PHE A 17 -28.00 -1.74 -11.61
C PHE A 17 -27.28 -1.70 -10.25
N LEU A 18 -27.10 -2.86 -9.62
CA LEU A 18 -26.10 -3.03 -8.58
C LEU A 18 -24.74 -2.89 -9.26
N ILE A 19 -24.12 -1.71 -9.11
CA ILE A 19 -22.69 -1.54 -9.32
C ILE A 19 -22.02 -2.33 -8.19
N LEU A 20 -21.79 -3.63 -8.42
CA LEU A 20 -20.88 -4.41 -7.61
C LEU A 20 -19.49 -3.83 -7.85
N ALA A 21 -19.05 -2.94 -6.95
CA ALA A 21 -17.64 -2.60 -6.85
C ALA A 21 -16.87 -3.92 -6.75
N SER A 22 -15.98 -4.19 -7.70
CA SER A 22 -15.11 -5.36 -7.62
C SER A 22 -14.37 -5.30 -6.28
N PRO A 23 -14.25 -6.41 -5.53
CA PRO A 23 -13.43 -6.41 -4.33
C PRO A 23 -12.03 -5.92 -4.72
N VAL A 24 -11.45 -5.02 -3.91
CA VAL A 24 -10.17 -4.31 -4.19
C VAL A 24 -9.03 -5.25 -4.62
N SER A 25 -9.13 -6.54 -4.30
CA SER A 25 -8.29 -7.64 -4.81
C SER A 25 -8.31 -7.84 -6.35
N ALA A 26 -9.24 -7.24 -7.10
CA ALA A 26 -9.36 -7.44 -8.54
C ALA A 26 -8.37 -6.59 -9.38
N GLN A 27 -7.87 -5.47 -8.85
CA GLN A 27 -6.93 -4.62 -9.59
C GLN A 27 -5.49 -5.08 -9.34
N ASN A 28 -5.00 -5.93 -10.24
CA ASN A 28 -3.61 -6.40 -10.24
C ASN A 28 -2.63 -5.43 -10.90
N THR A 29 -3.11 -4.34 -11.51
CA THR A 29 -2.27 -3.37 -12.20
C THR A 29 -2.61 -1.94 -11.80
N PHE A 30 -1.63 -1.19 -11.30
CA PHE A 30 -1.79 0.22 -10.98
C PHE A 30 -0.45 0.92 -10.89
N LYS A 31 -0.49 2.26 -10.89
CA LYS A 31 0.70 3.11 -10.80
C LYS A 31 0.56 4.09 -9.64
N PHE A 32 1.62 4.24 -8.86
CA PHE A 32 1.77 5.34 -7.92
C PHE A 32 3.13 6.02 -8.05
N VAL A 33 3.27 7.18 -7.42
CA VAL A 33 4.53 7.96 -7.40
C VAL A 33 5.03 8.13 -5.97
N ALA A 34 6.34 8.02 -5.78
CA ALA A 34 7.03 8.31 -4.52
C ALA A 34 8.00 9.48 -4.73
N TRP A 35 7.98 10.42 -3.79
CA TRP A 35 8.74 11.68 -3.79
C TRP A 35 8.74 12.28 -2.39
N GLY A 36 9.58 13.27 -2.11
CA GLY A 36 9.76 13.81 -0.76
C GLY A 36 10.65 15.05 -0.74
N ASP A 37 10.71 15.72 0.41
CA ASP A 37 11.69 16.75 0.72
C ASP A 37 11.57 17.98 -0.20
N THR A 38 10.42 18.65 -0.11
CA THR A 38 10.25 19.98 -0.72
C THR A 38 11.06 21.01 0.03
N LYS A 39 10.97 20.95 1.36
CA LYS A 39 11.58 21.84 2.34
C LYS A 39 11.30 23.32 2.07
N SER A 40 12.09 23.99 1.23
CA SER A 40 11.92 25.42 0.93
C SER A 40 11.77 25.72 -0.56
N ASP A 41 12.12 24.79 -1.47
CA ASP A 41 12.02 25.04 -2.91
C ASP A 41 10.71 24.53 -3.50
N THR A 42 9.67 25.33 -3.30
CA THR A 42 8.35 25.07 -3.84
C THR A 42 8.27 25.20 -5.38
N ASN A 43 9.27 25.78 -6.05
CA ASN A 43 9.28 25.87 -7.52
C ASN A 43 9.63 24.53 -8.18
N VAL A 44 10.55 23.77 -7.57
CA VAL A 44 10.86 22.40 -8.00
C VAL A 44 9.63 21.53 -7.81
N LEU A 45 9.01 21.54 -6.62
CA LEU A 45 7.80 20.77 -6.35
C LEU A 45 6.69 21.09 -7.36
N LYS A 46 6.47 22.38 -7.67
CA LYS A 46 5.49 22.83 -8.67
C LYS A 46 5.76 22.26 -10.07
N SER A 47 7.03 22.22 -10.47
CA SER A 47 7.44 21.68 -11.77
C SER A 47 7.27 20.16 -11.83
N LEU A 48 7.71 19.45 -10.78
CA LEU A 48 7.54 18.00 -10.65
C LEU A 48 6.06 17.62 -10.57
N SER A 49 5.24 18.38 -9.85
CA SER A 49 3.78 18.21 -9.78
C SER A 49 3.14 18.24 -11.17
N SER A 50 3.53 19.23 -12.00
CA SER A 50 3.04 19.31 -13.39
C SER A 50 3.43 18.07 -14.20
N GLN A 51 4.67 17.61 -14.06
CA GLN A 51 5.18 16.42 -14.74
C GLN A 51 4.49 15.13 -14.26
N ILE A 52 4.38 14.92 -12.96
CA ILE A 52 3.73 13.76 -12.34
C ILE A 52 2.26 13.68 -12.77
N LYS A 53 1.57 14.81 -12.86
CA LYS A 53 0.17 14.83 -13.33
C LYS A 53 0.01 14.21 -14.72
N THR A 54 0.99 14.39 -15.62
CA THR A 54 0.95 13.79 -16.96
C THR A 54 1.08 12.27 -16.96
N LEU A 55 1.64 11.70 -15.89
CA LEU A 55 1.83 10.25 -15.73
C LEU A 55 0.58 9.54 -15.18
N ASN A 56 -0.46 10.31 -14.83
CA ASN A 56 -1.75 9.85 -14.33
C ASN A 56 -1.66 8.76 -13.23
N PRO A 57 -0.93 9.02 -12.12
CA PRO A 57 -0.86 8.07 -11.01
C PRO A 57 -2.22 7.93 -10.31
N LYS A 58 -2.46 6.77 -9.70
CA LYS A 58 -3.64 6.55 -8.85
C LYS A 58 -3.53 7.29 -7.53
N PHE A 59 -2.31 7.34 -6.99
CA PHE A 59 -1.96 8.11 -5.81
C PHE A 59 -0.47 8.41 -5.81
N THR A 60 -0.04 9.26 -4.89
CA THR A 60 1.36 9.52 -4.61
C THR A 60 1.62 9.39 -3.11
N ILE A 61 2.79 8.90 -2.72
CA ILE A 61 3.26 8.88 -1.33
C ILE A 61 4.36 9.92 -1.17
N PHE A 62 4.33 10.68 -0.07
CA PHE A 62 5.26 11.79 0.15
C PHE A 62 6.09 11.59 1.42
N ALA A 63 7.40 11.39 1.29
CA ALA A 63 8.29 10.98 2.37
C ALA A 63 8.76 12.14 3.27
N GLY A 64 7.87 13.05 3.65
CA GLY A 64 8.13 14.12 4.61
C GLY A 64 8.93 15.30 4.08
N ASP A 65 9.23 16.22 5.00
CA ASP A 65 9.86 17.52 4.79
C ASP A 65 9.10 18.35 3.75
N LEU A 66 7.82 18.57 4.05
CA LEU A 66 6.91 19.37 3.24
C LEU A 66 7.30 20.85 3.33
N GLU A 67 7.68 21.29 4.52
CA GLU A 67 8.20 22.62 4.78
C GLU A 67 9.43 22.59 5.70
N SER A 68 9.95 23.74 6.15
CA SER A 68 11.28 23.85 6.79
C SER A 68 11.25 24.00 8.32
N SER A 69 10.12 24.37 8.89
CA SER A 69 9.98 24.96 10.23
C SER A 69 8.90 24.30 11.10
N GLY A 70 8.33 23.18 10.68
CA GLY A 70 7.30 22.44 11.40
C GLY A 70 6.00 22.40 10.62
N PHE A 71 4.87 22.38 11.32
CA PHE A 71 3.58 22.70 10.72
C PHE A 71 3.29 24.20 10.93
N THR A 72 3.63 25.03 9.95
CA THR A 72 3.22 26.44 9.91
C THR A 72 2.17 26.68 8.82
N GLN A 73 1.18 27.53 9.09
CA GLN A 73 0.13 27.81 8.09
C GLN A 73 0.71 28.33 6.77
N GLY A 74 1.65 29.28 6.82
CA GLY A 74 2.29 29.83 5.63
C GLY A 74 3.13 28.81 4.85
N GLY A 75 3.89 27.96 5.55
CA GLY A 75 4.66 26.87 4.92
C GLY A 75 3.75 25.86 4.24
N MET A 76 2.70 25.43 4.93
CA MET A 76 1.72 24.48 4.40
C MET A 76 0.90 25.05 3.24
N ASP A 77 0.55 26.35 3.25
CA ASP A 77 -0.13 27.00 2.14
C ASP A 77 0.77 27.10 0.90
N ALA A 78 2.05 27.44 1.08
CA ALA A 78 3.03 27.44 0.00
C ALA A 78 3.22 26.03 -0.59
N TRP A 79 3.35 25.02 0.28
CA TRP A 79 3.46 23.62 -0.14
C TRP A 79 2.21 23.14 -0.88
N LYS A 80 1.01 23.41 -0.35
CA LYS A 80 -0.28 23.09 -1.01
C LYS A 80 -0.41 23.72 -2.37
N ASN A 81 0.00 24.97 -2.51
CA ASN A 81 0.00 25.65 -3.80
C ASN A 81 0.93 24.93 -4.79
N ALA A 82 2.13 24.59 -4.35
CA ALA A 82 3.15 23.95 -5.19
C ALA A 82 2.83 22.49 -5.54
N ILE A 83 2.37 21.66 -4.60
CA ILE A 83 1.98 20.28 -4.92
C ILE A 83 0.81 20.24 -5.91
N ASN A 84 0.03 21.30 -5.98
CA ASN A 84 -1.04 21.48 -6.96
C ASN A 84 -0.61 22.26 -8.23
N ALA A 85 0.69 22.36 -8.48
CA ALA A 85 1.30 23.04 -9.62
C ALA A 85 0.96 24.54 -9.75
N GLY A 86 0.50 25.21 -8.71
CA GLY A 86 0.06 26.60 -8.78
C GLY A 86 -1.34 26.81 -9.38
N VAL A 87 -2.01 25.73 -9.79
CA VAL A 87 -3.23 25.78 -10.61
C VAL A 87 -4.33 24.84 -10.12
N ASN A 88 -4.18 24.27 -8.93
CA ASN A 88 -5.08 23.26 -8.39
C ASN A 88 -5.23 22.02 -9.31
N ASN A 89 -4.10 21.42 -9.73
CA ASN A 89 -4.11 20.24 -10.61
C ASN A 89 -4.65 18.95 -9.95
N GLY A 90 -5.04 19.02 -8.68
CA GLY A 90 -5.67 17.95 -7.92
C GLY A 90 -4.71 16.90 -7.38
N LEU A 91 -3.39 17.08 -7.49
CA LEU A 91 -2.43 16.11 -6.95
C LEU A 91 -2.51 16.00 -5.42
N LEU A 92 -2.77 17.10 -4.70
CA LEU A 92 -2.95 17.04 -3.24
C LEU A 92 -4.00 16.02 -2.82
N ASN A 93 -5.10 15.90 -3.58
CA ASN A 93 -6.22 15.01 -3.24
C ASN A 93 -5.86 13.52 -3.33
N ILE A 94 -4.72 13.20 -3.95
CA ILE A 94 -4.23 11.83 -4.10
C ILE A 94 -2.81 11.67 -3.51
N THR A 95 -2.34 12.63 -2.70
CA THR A 95 -1.05 12.57 -2.03
C THR A 95 -1.22 12.14 -0.57
N PHE A 96 -0.43 11.14 -0.17
CA PHE A 96 -0.38 10.58 1.17
C PHE A 96 0.98 10.88 1.80
N PRO A 97 1.09 11.94 2.61
CA PRO A 97 2.35 12.31 3.24
C PRO A 97 2.55 11.63 4.60
N VAL A 98 3.81 11.49 4.99
CA VAL A 98 4.27 11.30 6.37
C VAL A 98 5.07 12.53 6.79
N ARG A 99 5.39 12.68 8.07
CA ARG A 99 6.21 13.79 8.55
C ARG A 99 7.70 13.45 8.52
N GLY A 100 8.50 14.43 8.12
CA GLY A 100 9.94 14.43 8.26
C GLY A 100 10.43 15.25 9.44
N ASN A 101 11.75 15.30 9.64
CA ASN A 101 12.32 16.02 10.79
C ASN A 101 12.10 17.54 10.71
N HIS A 102 11.89 18.10 9.51
CA HIS A 102 11.53 19.52 9.38
C HIS A 102 10.05 19.77 9.66
N ASP A 103 9.16 18.80 9.45
CA ASP A 103 7.72 18.95 9.71
C ASP A 103 7.37 18.89 11.22
N ASN A 104 8.33 18.56 12.10
CA ASN A 104 8.10 18.41 13.54
C ASN A 104 8.84 19.45 14.41
N GLN A 105 9.44 20.49 13.81
CA GLN A 105 10.24 21.49 14.53
C GLN A 105 9.39 22.45 15.38
N ALA A 106 8.21 22.85 14.89
CA ALA A 106 7.32 23.73 15.63
C ALA A 106 6.52 22.95 16.70
N THR A 107 6.34 23.55 17.87
CA THR A 107 5.43 23.02 18.89
C THR A 107 4.01 22.91 18.32
N GLY A 108 3.34 21.78 18.56
CA GLY A 108 1.98 21.53 18.05
C GLY A 108 1.92 21.01 16.62
N SER A 109 3.06 20.74 15.98
CA SER A 109 3.09 20.21 14.60
C SER A 109 2.26 18.93 14.39
N PRO A 110 2.26 17.93 15.28
CA PRO A 110 1.38 16.76 15.11
C PRO A 110 -0.10 17.15 15.05
N THR A 111 -0.56 18.02 15.95
CA THR A 111 -1.96 18.47 16.00
C THR A 111 -2.34 19.29 14.76
N GLY A 112 -1.45 20.17 14.29
CA GLY A 112 -1.66 20.93 13.06
C GLY A 112 -1.77 20.02 11.85
N TRP A 113 -0.91 19.00 11.76
CA TRP A 113 -0.93 18.00 10.70
C TRP A 113 -2.25 17.23 10.63
N GLN A 114 -2.71 16.71 11.78
CA GLN A 114 -3.98 15.99 11.90
C GLN A 114 -5.20 16.86 11.61
N ALA A 115 -5.13 18.16 11.89
CA ALA A 115 -6.21 19.09 11.55
C ALA A 115 -6.24 19.44 10.05
N TYR A 116 -5.14 19.22 9.34
CA TYR A 116 -4.97 19.64 7.96
C TYR A 116 -5.27 18.56 6.94
N PHE A 117 -4.79 17.35 7.21
CA PHE A 117 -5.05 16.20 6.37
C PHE A 117 -6.36 15.52 6.80
N ASN A 118 -6.96 14.82 5.85
CA ASN A 118 -8.04 13.88 6.09
C ASN A 118 -7.77 12.68 5.19
N LEU A 119 -6.81 11.85 5.59
CA LEU A 119 -6.30 10.80 4.74
C LEU A 119 -7.35 9.70 4.58
N SER A 120 -8.23 9.50 5.57
CA SER A 120 -9.37 8.59 5.42
C SER A 120 -10.27 8.97 4.23
N ALA A 121 -10.57 10.26 4.06
CA ALA A 121 -11.35 10.76 2.92
C ALA A 121 -10.56 10.68 1.60
N ALA A 122 -9.25 10.95 1.63
CA ALA A 122 -8.39 10.79 0.45
C ALA A 122 -8.31 9.32 -0.01
N VAL A 123 -8.20 8.37 0.91
CA VAL A 123 -8.24 6.92 0.64
C VAL A 123 -9.56 6.54 -0.03
N GLN A 124 -10.69 7.00 0.50
CA GLN A 124 -12.00 6.79 -0.14
C GLN A 124 -12.06 7.42 -1.54
N GLY A 125 -11.53 8.64 -1.69
CA GLY A 125 -11.52 9.39 -2.95
C GLY A 125 -10.76 8.70 -4.07
N ILE A 126 -9.72 7.92 -3.76
CA ILE A 126 -8.99 7.11 -4.75
C ILE A 126 -9.57 5.70 -4.94
N GLY A 127 -10.63 5.33 -4.20
CA GLY A 127 -11.21 4.00 -4.22
C GLY A 127 -10.36 2.92 -3.53
N ALA A 128 -9.47 3.33 -2.62
CA ALA A 128 -8.75 2.42 -1.75
C ALA A 128 -9.63 1.95 -0.57
N ALA A 129 -9.21 0.88 0.10
CA ALA A 129 -9.95 0.26 1.20
C ALA A 129 -9.05 -0.01 2.40
N ASN A 130 -9.62 -0.59 3.46
CA ASN A 130 -8.89 -1.04 4.66
C ASN A 130 -7.97 0.04 5.25
N TYR A 131 -8.49 1.27 5.30
CA TYR A 131 -7.84 2.35 6.02
C TYR A 131 -7.76 1.99 7.50
N SER A 132 -6.57 2.07 8.07
CA SER A 132 -6.32 1.85 9.50
C SER A 132 -5.14 2.70 9.92
N PHE A 133 -5.19 3.21 11.15
CA PHE A 133 -4.16 4.06 11.73
C PHE A 133 -3.76 3.58 13.12
N LEU A 134 -2.55 3.93 13.54
CA LEU A 134 -2.13 3.91 14.94
C LEU A 134 -2.40 5.27 15.58
N ASP A 135 -1.93 6.31 14.91
CA ASP A 135 -2.19 7.71 15.21
C ASP A 135 -2.79 8.33 13.95
N ASP A 136 -4.02 8.83 14.04
CA ASP A 136 -4.80 9.26 12.88
C ASP A 136 -4.02 10.30 12.07
N ASP A 137 -4.05 10.16 10.73
CA ASP A 137 -3.30 10.96 9.75
C ASP A 137 -1.77 11.07 9.92
N LEU A 138 -1.18 10.35 10.88
CA LEU A 138 0.27 10.32 11.16
C LEU A 138 0.86 8.95 10.77
N THR A 139 0.41 7.89 11.44
CA THR A 139 0.82 6.50 11.15
C THR A 139 -0.40 5.74 10.66
N TYR A 140 -0.42 5.38 9.39
CA TYR A 140 -1.60 4.86 8.71
C TYR A 140 -1.27 3.91 7.58
N SER A 141 -2.29 3.21 7.12
CA SER A 141 -2.19 2.27 6.03
C SER A 141 -3.51 2.16 5.27
N PHE A 142 -3.43 1.70 4.04
CA PHE A 142 -4.59 1.38 3.22
C PHE A 142 -4.23 0.32 2.18
N ASP A 143 -5.25 -0.33 1.63
CA ASP A 143 -5.13 -1.26 0.52
C ASP A 143 -5.50 -0.57 -0.79
N TYR A 144 -4.64 -0.67 -1.79
CA TYR A 144 -4.95 -0.32 -3.17
C TYR A 144 -4.57 -1.49 -4.07
N GLY A 145 -5.55 -2.01 -4.81
CA GLY A 145 -5.34 -3.19 -5.65
C GLY A 145 -4.88 -4.40 -4.83
N ASN A 146 -3.83 -5.07 -5.31
CA ASN A 146 -3.21 -6.21 -4.63
C ASN A 146 -2.12 -5.82 -3.61
N SER A 147 -2.11 -4.57 -3.12
CA SER A 147 -1.02 -4.03 -2.33
C SER A 147 -1.49 -3.31 -1.07
N ARG A 148 -0.73 -3.47 0.00
CA ARG A 148 -0.82 -2.70 1.25
C ARG A 148 0.18 -1.54 1.21
N ILE A 149 -0.29 -0.32 1.43
CA ILE A 149 0.54 0.88 1.56
C ILE A 149 0.59 1.27 3.03
N ILE A 150 1.78 1.50 3.59
CA ILE A 150 1.97 1.80 5.03
C ILE A 150 2.87 3.01 5.22
N GLY A 151 2.30 4.10 5.73
CA GLY A 151 3.02 5.31 6.14
C GLY A 151 3.25 5.32 7.64
N ILE A 152 4.49 5.50 8.10
CA ILE A 152 4.82 5.56 9.53
C ILE A 152 5.39 6.93 9.86
N ASP A 153 4.86 7.54 10.90
CA ASP A 153 5.31 8.83 11.42
C ASP A 153 6.63 8.70 12.18
N VAL A 154 7.74 8.72 11.44
CA VAL A 154 9.11 8.70 11.99
C VAL A 154 9.82 9.98 11.59
N PRO A 155 9.62 11.12 12.31
CA PRO A 155 10.17 12.42 11.95
C PRO A 155 11.69 12.51 12.15
N GLY A 156 12.44 11.91 11.23
CA GLY A 156 13.90 11.83 11.27
C GLY A 156 14.37 10.44 10.87
N ASN A 157 15.29 9.88 11.64
CA ASN A 157 15.95 8.63 11.30
C ASN A 157 15.14 7.39 11.72
N VAL A 158 15.36 6.27 11.02
CA VAL A 158 14.73 4.96 11.31
C VAL A 158 14.89 4.51 12.78
N THR A 159 15.92 4.99 13.47
CA THR A 159 16.17 4.74 14.90
C THR A 159 15.11 5.31 15.83
N GLN A 160 14.28 6.24 15.35
CA GLN A 160 13.21 6.87 16.12
C GLN A 160 11.89 6.10 16.08
N MET A 161 11.78 5.05 15.25
CA MET A 161 10.55 4.26 15.16
C MET A 161 10.25 3.58 16.51
N THR A 162 9.06 3.84 17.04
CA THR A 162 8.68 3.40 18.39
C THR A 162 8.29 1.93 18.42
N PRO A 163 8.35 1.26 19.60
CA PRO A 163 7.86 -0.11 19.75
C PRO A 163 6.37 -0.28 19.36
N ALA A 164 5.54 0.73 19.61
CA ALA A 164 4.13 0.73 19.22
C ALA A 164 3.97 0.73 17.70
N GLN A 165 4.73 1.56 16.99
CA GLN A 165 4.75 1.59 15.53
C GLN A 165 5.26 0.28 14.92
N ILE A 166 6.30 -0.33 15.51
CA ILE A 166 6.83 -1.63 15.04
C ILE A 166 5.79 -2.74 15.24
N THR A 167 5.12 -2.76 16.40
CA THR A 167 4.05 -3.74 16.69
C THR A 167 2.87 -3.56 15.76
N TRP A 168 2.48 -2.31 15.51
CA TRP A 168 1.40 -2.00 14.59
C TRP A 168 1.76 -2.36 13.13
N LEU A 169 3.01 -2.09 12.70
CA LEU A 169 3.51 -2.53 11.39
C LEU A 169 3.40 -4.05 11.21
N ASP A 170 3.82 -4.84 12.20
CA ASP A 170 3.66 -6.32 12.20
C ASP A 170 2.17 -6.70 11.99
N GLN A 171 1.28 -6.13 12.79
CA GLN A 171 -0.17 -6.38 12.67
C GLN A 171 -0.72 -6.04 11.28
N ARG A 172 -0.29 -4.91 10.70
CA ARG A 172 -0.73 -4.52 9.35
C ARG A 172 -0.17 -5.45 8.30
N LEU A 173 1.08 -5.88 8.39
CA LEU A 173 1.66 -6.82 7.43
C LEU A 173 0.99 -8.20 7.52
N ALA A 174 0.74 -8.70 8.74
CA ALA A 174 0.00 -9.95 8.96
C ALA A 174 -1.43 -9.87 8.38
N ASP A 175 -2.12 -8.74 8.55
CA ASP A 175 -3.45 -8.50 7.96
C ASP A 175 -3.41 -8.45 6.42
N ALA A 176 -2.33 -7.95 5.83
CA ALA A 176 -2.18 -7.94 4.38
C ALA A 176 -1.93 -9.35 3.83
N GLU A 177 -1.13 -10.15 4.53
CA GLU A 177 -0.86 -11.55 4.19
C GLU A 177 -2.13 -12.42 4.33
N SER A 178 -2.94 -12.21 5.37
CA SER A 178 -4.22 -12.93 5.53
C SER A 178 -5.23 -12.61 4.42
N LYS A 179 -5.13 -11.43 3.81
CA LYS A 179 -5.90 -11.01 2.64
C LYS A 179 -5.29 -11.44 1.31
N SER A 180 -4.21 -12.22 1.32
CA SER A 180 -3.49 -12.66 0.11
C SER A 180 -2.99 -11.50 -0.78
N LEU A 181 -2.75 -10.34 -0.19
CA LEU A 181 -2.11 -9.23 -0.89
C LEU A 181 -0.68 -9.63 -1.30
N GLN A 182 -0.23 -9.11 -2.43
CA GLN A 182 1.04 -9.52 -3.05
C GLN A 182 2.19 -8.61 -2.63
N HIS A 183 1.91 -7.34 -2.35
CA HIS A 183 2.92 -6.35 -2.03
C HIS A 183 2.55 -5.58 -0.76
N ALA A 184 3.58 -5.25 0.02
CA ALA A 184 3.54 -4.17 0.99
C ALA A 184 4.61 -3.15 0.61
N PHE A 185 4.18 -1.91 0.46
CA PHE A 185 5.02 -0.75 0.19
C PHE A 185 5.03 0.14 1.42
N LEU A 186 6.22 0.35 1.97
CA LEU A 186 6.42 1.07 3.21
C LEU A 186 6.96 2.46 2.91
N PHE A 187 6.61 3.46 3.70
CA PHE A 187 7.25 4.76 3.64
C PHE A 187 7.26 5.46 4.99
N TRP A 188 8.37 6.12 5.26
CA TRP A 188 8.59 7.05 6.36
C TRP A 188 9.74 7.96 5.95
N HIS A 189 10.15 8.92 6.78
CA HIS A 189 11.10 9.94 6.33
C HIS A 189 12.53 9.41 6.15
N GLY A 190 13.26 9.09 7.22
CA GLY A 190 14.66 8.67 7.13
C GLY A 190 14.84 7.23 6.64
N PRO A 191 15.81 6.95 5.76
CA PRO A 191 15.95 5.65 5.12
C PRO A 191 16.26 4.49 6.10
N PHE A 192 15.80 3.29 5.74
CA PHE A 192 16.12 2.05 6.46
C PHE A 192 17.63 1.76 6.43
N TYR A 193 18.28 2.07 5.32
CA TYR A 193 19.73 2.06 5.15
C TYR A 193 20.19 3.41 4.63
N SER A 194 20.85 4.20 5.47
CA SER A 194 21.44 5.49 5.06
C SER A 194 22.40 5.34 3.88
N GLN A 195 22.44 6.33 3.01
CA GLN A 195 23.21 6.34 1.77
C GLN A 195 24.03 7.62 1.60
N ALA A 196 23.67 8.71 2.26
CA ALA A 196 24.27 10.03 2.06
C ALA A 196 24.70 10.67 3.39
N ASN A 197 24.39 11.96 3.56
CA ASN A 197 24.94 12.83 4.59
C ASN A 197 24.55 12.43 6.01
N HIS A 198 23.44 11.70 6.18
CA HIS A 198 22.88 11.36 7.47
C HIS A 198 23.33 9.99 8.00
N CYS A 199 24.48 9.49 7.54
CA CYS A 199 25.01 8.21 7.97
C CYS A 199 25.35 8.20 9.49
N CYS A 200 25.12 7.13 10.25
CA CYS A 200 24.69 5.79 9.83
C CYS A 200 23.64 5.21 10.79
N PRO A 201 22.41 5.73 10.83
CA PRO A 201 21.34 5.12 11.61
C PRO A 201 21.12 3.68 11.15
N VAL A 202 20.92 2.79 12.11
CA VAL A 202 20.66 1.37 11.90
C VAL A 202 19.26 1.07 12.45
N PRO A 203 18.42 0.33 11.73
CA PRO A 203 17.11 -0.08 12.22
C PRO A 203 17.25 -0.94 13.49
N SER A 204 16.27 -0.86 14.37
CA SER A 204 16.25 -1.68 15.59
C SER A 204 16.11 -3.16 15.25
N GLN A 205 16.59 -4.04 16.15
CA GLN A 205 16.47 -5.48 15.97
C GLN A 205 15.00 -5.94 15.90
N SER A 206 14.09 -5.26 16.60
CA SER A 206 12.66 -5.55 16.53
C SER A 206 12.09 -5.20 15.15
N LEU A 207 12.48 -4.07 14.56
CA LEU A 207 12.08 -3.73 13.20
C LEU A 207 12.64 -4.73 12.18
N ILE A 208 13.93 -5.09 12.28
CA ILE A 208 14.53 -6.13 11.43
C ILE A 208 13.76 -7.46 11.55
N SER A 209 13.35 -7.84 12.76
CA SER A 209 12.59 -9.07 13.00
C SER A 209 11.22 -9.04 12.31
N VAL A 210 10.52 -7.90 12.34
CA VAL A 210 9.25 -7.71 11.62
C VAL A 210 9.46 -7.78 10.10
N ILE A 211 10.47 -7.10 9.55
CA ILE A 211 10.77 -7.14 8.11
C ILE A 211 11.11 -8.57 7.66
N ASN A 212 11.88 -9.32 8.44
CA ASN A 212 12.20 -10.71 8.14
C ASN A 212 10.99 -11.64 8.22
N LYS A 213 10.06 -11.39 9.14
CA LYS A 213 8.86 -12.20 9.36
C LYS A 213 7.91 -12.14 8.16
N HIS A 214 7.77 -10.97 7.52
CA HIS A 214 6.73 -10.73 6.53
C HIS A 214 7.24 -10.78 5.09
N SER A 215 6.80 -11.79 4.36
CA SER A 215 7.22 -12.01 2.98
C SER A 215 6.64 -11.01 1.99
N ILE A 216 5.57 -10.34 2.42
CA ILE A 216 4.84 -9.37 1.61
C ILE A 216 5.59 -8.05 1.39
N VAL A 217 6.58 -7.69 2.22
CA VAL A 217 7.37 -6.46 2.04
C VAL A 217 8.09 -6.48 0.69
N SER A 218 7.83 -5.46 -0.14
CA SER A 218 8.40 -5.33 -1.49
C SER A 218 9.41 -4.22 -1.58
N ALA A 219 9.01 -3.02 -1.13
CA ALA A 219 9.89 -1.88 -1.15
C ALA A 219 9.57 -0.88 -0.04
N GLY A 220 10.60 -0.14 0.38
CA GLY A 220 10.49 1.04 1.23
C GLY A 220 10.85 2.31 0.46
N PHE A 221 10.13 3.40 0.72
CA PHE A 221 10.31 4.71 0.09
C PHE A 221 10.61 5.77 1.15
N TYR A 222 11.68 6.51 0.95
CA TYR A 222 12.23 7.41 1.95
C TYR A 222 12.63 8.77 1.36
N GLY A 223 12.76 9.74 2.25
CA GLY A 223 13.28 11.08 2.03
C GLY A 223 14.57 11.28 2.82
N HIS A 224 14.70 12.44 3.48
CA HIS A 224 15.74 12.84 4.45
C HIS A 224 17.14 13.04 3.87
N GLU A 225 17.55 12.08 3.03
CA GLU A 225 18.72 12.18 2.19
C GLU A 225 18.27 12.72 0.85
N HIS A 226 18.73 13.90 0.50
CA HIS A 226 18.22 14.57 -0.69
C HIS A 226 18.84 13.97 -1.94
N THR A 227 18.39 12.80 -2.34
CA THR A 227 18.96 12.04 -3.44
C THR A 227 17.87 11.20 -4.09
N LEU A 228 18.17 10.69 -5.28
CA LEU A 228 17.28 9.77 -5.98
C LEU A 228 18.04 8.49 -6.30
N THR A 229 17.83 7.48 -5.47
CA THR A 229 18.63 6.26 -5.45
C THR A 229 17.79 5.02 -5.28
N TYR A 230 18.38 3.90 -5.70
CA TYR A 230 17.86 2.56 -5.52
C TYR A 230 18.93 1.67 -4.88
N THR A 231 18.52 0.86 -3.91
CA THR A 231 19.38 -0.11 -3.22
C THR A 231 18.60 -1.38 -2.91
N HIS A 232 19.12 -2.53 -3.28
CA HIS A 232 18.67 -3.81 -2.76
C HIS A 232 19.17 -3.98 -1.32
N ILE A 233 18.25 -4.11 -0.38
CA ILE A 233 18.58 -4.34 1.03
C ILE A 233 18.73 -5.83 1.26
N ASP A 234 19.90 -6.23 1.77
CA ASP A 234 20.22 -7.58 2.19
C ASP A 234 21.11 -7.56 3.45
N SER A 235 21.62 -8.73 3.85
CA SER A 235 22.52 -8.85 5.00
C SER A 235 23.87 -8.13 4.85
N SER A 236 24.30 -7.84 3.62
CA SER A 236 25.53 -7.06 3.35
C SER A 236 25.32 -5.56 3.60
N ARG A 237 24.07 -5.08 3.43
CA ARG A 237 23.68 -3.69 3.72
C ARG A 237 23.28 -3.52 5.18
N VAL A 238 22.41 -4.37 5.68
CA VAL A 238 21.87 -4.31 7.04
C VAL A 238 22.04 -5.68 7.70
N PRO A 239 23.03 -5.85 8.59
CA PRO A 239 23.24 -7.09 9.31
C PRO A 239 21.94 -7.55 10.01
N GLY A 240 21.61 -8.83 9.86
CA GLY A 240 20.39 -9.42 10.43
C GLY A 240 19.19 -9.46 9.47
N ILE A 241 19.24 -8.78 8.32
CA ILE A 241 18.26 -9.02 7.24
C ILE A 241 18.47 -10.41 6.67
N THR A 242 17.40 -11.21 6.64
CA THR A 242 17.38 -12.56 6.07
C THR A 242 16.49 -12.66 4.84
N ARG A 243 15.68 -11.63 4.59
CA ARG A 243 14.86 -11.51 3.39
C ARG A 243 15.06 -10.13 2.76
N GLY A 244 15.61 -10.12 1.56
CA GLY A 244 15.87 -8.86 0.87
C GLY A 244 14.60 -8.16 0.41
N PHE A 245 14.68 -6.83 0.33
CA PHE A 245 13.62 -5.97 -0.20
C PHE A 245 14.26 -4.73 -0.84
N GLU A 246 13.50 -3.98 -1.61
CA GLU A 246 14.04 -2.81 -2.31
C GLU A 246 13.91 -1.53 -1.48
N GLN A 247 14.93 -0.70 -1.46
CA GLN A 247 14.88 0.63 -0.90
C GLN A 247 15.00 1.67 -2.02
N ILE A 248 14.12 2.67 -1.96
CA ILE A 248 14.16 3.84 -2.81
C ILE A 248 14.26 5.07 -1.91
N VAL A 249 15.26 5.90 -2.13
CA VAL A 249 15.27 7.27 -1.59
C VAL A 249 14.88 8.19 -2.74
N SER A 250 13.81 8.96 -2.55
CA SER A 250 13.27 9.90 -3.54
C SER A 250 13.12 11.29 -2.92
N GLY A 251 14.16 11.74 -2.21
CA GLY A 251 14.13 12.90 -1.34
C GLY A 251 14.57 14.21 -1.98
N ASP A 252 14.33 14.42 -3.27
CA ASP A 252 14.66 15.70 -3.90
C ASP A 252 13.50 16.24 -4.73
N ALA A 253 12.40 16.59 -4.05
CA ALA A 253 11.32 17.39 -4.60
C ALA A 253 11.55 18.90 -4.44
N GLY A 254 12.71 19.32 -3.92
CA GLY A 254 13.09 20.73 -3.78
C GLY A 254 14.29 21.00 -2.87
N ALA A 255 14.58 20.15 -1.90
CA ALA A 255 15.64 20.40 -0.92
C ALA A 255 17.09 20.34 -1.48
N GLY A 256 17.22 20.01 -2.77
CA GLY A 256 18.45 20.08 -3.55
C GLY A 256 19.27 18.80 -3.42
N PRO A 257 19.97 18.34 -4.47
CA PRO A 257 20.60 17.05 -4.39
C PRO A 257 21.86 17.10 -3.51
N THR A 258 21.91 16.17 -2.57
CA THR A 258 23.08 15.75 -1.81
C THR A 258 23.73 14.56 -2.50
N THR A 259 25.06 14.53 -2.51
CA THR A 259 25.82 13.43 -3.10
C THR A 259 25.81 12.23 -2.14
N PRO A 260 25.25 11.07 -2.53
CA PRO A 260 25.33 9.89 -1.70
C PRO A 260 26.76 9.31 -1.68
N THR A 261 27.07 8.61 -0.59
CA THR A 261 28.33 7.90 -0.39
C THR A 261 28.43 6.73 -1.37
N SER A 262 29.51 6.71 -2.14
CA SER A 262 29.81 5.63 -3.08
C SER A 262 29.77 4.27 -2.39
N GLY A 263 29.18 3.28 -3.06
CA GLY A 263 29.05 1.93 -2.53
C GLY A 263 27.93 1.76 -1.50
N ARG A 264 27.04 2.75 -1.28
CA ARG A 264 25.82 2.61 -0.45
C ARG A 264 24.51 2.56 -1.24
N TYR A 265 24.62 2.56 -2.56
CA TYR A 265 23.51 2.44 -3.49
C TYR A 265 23.89 1.52 -4.63
N ASP A 266 22.88 0.92 -5.26
CA ASP A 266 23.07 0.11 -6.46
C ASP A 266 22.85 0.96 -7.72
N TYR A 267 21.99 1.98 -7.61
CA TYR A 267 21.82 2.99 -8.64
C TYR A 267 21.56 4.38 -8.03
N LEU A 268 22.16 5.41 -8.65
CA LEU A 268 21.93 6.82 -8.36
C LEU A 268 21.49 7.49 -9.66
N LEU A 269 20.32 8.13 -9.67
CA LEU A 269 19.99 9.07 -10.72
C LEU A 269 20.65 10.41 -10.40
N ASN A 270 21.64 10.79 -11.21
CA ASN A 270 22.26 12.11 -11.07
C ASN A 270 21.28 13.21 -11.49
N LEU A 271 20.75 13.93 -10.50
CA LEU A 271 19.83 15.06 -10.71
C LEU A 271 20.54 16.30 -11.26
N GLY A 272 21.87 16.29 -11.34
CA GLY A 272 22.68 17.42 -11.79
C GLY A 272 22.87 18.44 -10.68
N GLY A 273 22.73 19.73 -11.01
CA GLY A 273 22.72 20.81 -10.03
C GLY A 273 21.37 20.98 -9.34
N GLY A 274 21.28 21.97 -8.44
CA GLY A 274 20.02 22.36 -7.82
C GLY A 274 18.91 22.64 -8.83
N ASN A 275 17.66 22.53 -8.37
CA ASN A 275 16.43 22.93 -9.08
C ASN A 275 15.90 21.97 -10.16
N SER A 276 16.51 20.80 -10.38
CA SER A 276 15.91 19.77 -11.24
C SER A 276 14.93 18.89 -10.47
N GLY A 277 15.35 18.38 -9.32
CA GLY A 277 14.60 17.40 -8.54
C GLY A 277 14.30 16.10 -9.30
N GLY A 278 13.62 15.19 -8.62
CA GLY A 278 13.20 13.92 -9.21
C GLY A 278 12.19 13.16 -8.38
N PHE A 279 11.65 12.09 -8.96
CA PHE A 279 10.67 11.22 -8.31
C PHE A 279 10.76 9.79 -8.85
N ALA A 280 10.22 8.85 -8.08
CA ALA A 280 10.08 7.45 -8.45
C ALA A 280 8.63 7.14 -8.85
N VAL A 281 8.47 6.40 -9.93
CA VAL A 281 7.19 5.84 -10.39
C VAL A 281 7.23 4.34 -10.14
N VAL A 282 6.15 3.81 -9.60
CA VAL A 282 6.00 2.37 -9.33
C VAL A 282 4.80 1.86 -10.09
N ASP A 283 5.06 1.04 -11.10
CA ASP A 283 4.05 0.31 -11.88
C ASP A 283 3.92 -1.11 -11.32
N VAL A 284 2.86 -1.37 -10.56
CA VAL A 284 2.55 -2.69 -10.00
C VAL A 284 1.80 -3.50 -11.05
N SER A 285 2.16 -4.78 -11.21
CA SER A 285 1.54 -5.73 -12.14
C SER A 285 1.66 -7.15 -11.59
N GLY A 286 0.58 -7.65 -10.98
CA GLY A 286 0.55 -8.98 -10.38
C GLY A 286 1.55 -9.08 -9.23
N SER A 287 2.41 -10.10 -9.24
CA SER A 287 3.48 -10.30 -8.24
C SER A 287 4.77 -9.53 -8.55
N SER A 288 4.73 -8.64 -9.54
CA SER A 288 5.86 -7.82 -9.96
C SER A 288 5.55 -6.34 -9.84
N PHE A 289 6.59 -5.52 -9.66
CA PHE A 289 6.49 -4.08 -9.82
C PHE A 289 7.69 -3.54 -10.60
N THR A 290 7.48 -2.48 -11.36
CA THR A 290 8.54 -1.78 -12.09
C THR A 290 8.79 -0.43 -11.44
N LEU A 291 10.02 -0.21 -10.99
CA LEU A 291 10.51 1.08 -10.54
C LEU A 291 11.05 1.85 -11.74
N SER A 292 10.55 3.06 -11.97
CA SER A 292 11.10 4.01 -12.93
C SER A 292 11.46 5.32 -12.25
N MET A 293 12.65 5.85 -12.49
CA MET A 293 13.08 7.13 -11.91
C MET A 293 13.08 8.23 -12.96
N TYR A 294 12.52 9.39 -12.60
CA TYR A 294 12.43 10.55 -13.45
C TYR A 294 13.19 11.71 -12.85
N LYS A 295 13.90 12.43 -13.72
CA LYS A 295 14.46 13.74 -13.43
C LYS A 295 13.45 14.81 -13.85
N GLY A 296 13.35 15.90 -13.10
CA GLY A 296 12.53 17.05 -13.48
C GLY A 296 12.89 17.58 -14.87
N GLY A 297 11.86 17.86 -15.67
CA GLY A 297 11.99 18.31 -17.05
C GLY A 297 12.21 17.21 -18.09
N SER A 298 12.41 15.95 -17.67
CA SER A 298 12.49 14.81 -18.59
C SER A 298 11.15 14.10 -18.73
N THR A 299 10.67 13.93 -19.97
CA THR A 299 9.42 13.19 -20.24
C THR A 299 9.62 11.67 -20.27
N THR A 300 10.86 11.19 -20.14
CA THR A 300 11.19 9.75 -20.15
C THR A 300 11.87 9.33 -18.86
N ALA A 301 11.62 8.08 -18.45
CA ALA A 301 12.32 7.48 -17.33
C ALA A 301 13.82 7.41 -17.64
N GLN A 302 14.65 7.85 -16.70
CA GLN A 302 16.12 7.80 -16.81
C GLN A 302 16.67 6.45 -16.32
N TYR A 303 15.85 5.72 -15.56
CA TYR A 303 16.11 4.38 -15.06
C TYR A 303 14.80 3.61 -15.02
N SER A 304 14.86 2.31 -15.31
CA SER A 304 13.74 1.40 -15.10
C SER A 304 14.25 0.01 -14.73
N LYS A 305 13.65 -0.60 -13.71
CA LYS A 305 13.94 -1.98 -13.29
C LYS A 305 12.68 -2.65 -12.78
N THR A 306 12.41 -3.86 -13.26
CA THR A 306 11.30 -4.70 -12.82
C THR A 306 11.78 -5.69 -11.76
N PHE A 307 11.03 -5.78 -10.69
CA PHE A 307 11.21 -6.73 -9.59
C PHE A 307 10.04 -7.70 -9.61
N SER A 308 10.34 -8.98 -9.54
CA SER A 308 9.33 -10.03 -9.48
C SER A 308 9.52 -10.83 -8.22
N LYS A 309 8.45 -11.08 -7.47
CA LYS A 309 8.50 -12.02 -6.36
C LYS A 309 8.50 -13.45 -6.91
N SER A 310 9.68 -14.07 -6.95
CA SER A 310 9.80 -15.50 -7.24
C SER A 310 9.08 -16.29 -6.13
N GLY A 311 8.11 -17.14 -6.50
CA GLY A 311 7.40 -18.02 -5.56
C GLY A 311 5.96 -17.62 -5.19
N VAL A 312 5.44 -16.52 -5.74
CA VAL A 312 4.00 -16.17 -5.72
C VAL A 312 3.52 -16.00 -7.16
N ASN A 313 3.42 -17.12 -7.88
CA ASN A 313 2.39 -17.19 -8.92
C ASN A 313 1.06 -17.34 -8.18
N PRO A 314 0.04 -16.49 -8.42
CA PRO A 314 -1.32 -17.04 -8.35
C PRO A 314 -1.34 -18.14 -9.42
N PRO A 315 -1.60 -19.41 -9.09
CA PRO A 315 -1.89 -20.36 -10.15
C PRO A 315 -3.05 -19.76 -10.97
N PRO A 316 -3.09 -19.94 -12.31
CA PRO A 316 -4.35 -19.86 -13.00
C PRO A 316 -5.29 -20.80 -12.25
N VAL A 317 -6.34 -20.26 -11.64
CA VAL A 317 -7.34 -21.07 -10.94
C VAL A 317 -7.99 -21.95 -12.00
N THR A 318 -7.42 -23.12 -12.21
CA THR A 318 -8.01 -24.21 -12.99
C THR A 318 -8.62 -25.12 -11.96
N ILE A 319 -9.89 -24.89 -11.63
CA ILE A 319 -10.64 -25.77 -10.74
C ILE A 319 -10.76 -27.12 -11.45
N THR A 320 -9.94 -28.08 -11.04
CA THR A 320 -10.19 -29.48 -11.36
C THR A 320 -11.05 -30.03 -10.24
N VAL A 321 -12.36 -30.11 -10.48
CA VAL A 321 -13.30 -30.72 -9.54
C VAL A 321 -13.02 -32.23 -9.56
N THR A 322 -12.32 -32.74 -8.55
CA THR A 322 -12.17 -34.18 -8.37
C THR A 322 -13.43 -34.71 -7.67
N PRO A 323 -14.06 -35.81 -8.14
CA PRO A 323 -15.29 -36.34 -7.53
C PRO A 323 -15.07 -36.84 -6.10
N PRO A 324 -16.11 -36.83 -5.23
CA PRO A 324 -15.97 -37.15 -3.82
C PRO A 324 -15.66 -38.64 -3.61
N GLY A 325 -14.57 -38.93 -2.90
CA GLY A 325 -14.30 -40.25 -2.35
C GLY A 325 -15.20 -40.53 -1.15
N THR A 326 -15.81 -41.71 -1.12
CA THR A 326 -16.76 -42.12 -0.06
C THR A 326 -16.05 -42.64 1.20
N SER A 327 -16.48 -42.11 2.37
CA SER A 327 -16.40 -42.67 3.75
C SER A 327 -15.11 -42.43 4.56
N PRO A 328 -15.11 -42.41 5.92
CA PRO A 328 -16.18 -42.21 6.92
C PRO A 328 -15.94 -41.02 7.87
N GLY A 329 -16.99 -40.26 8.18
CA GLY A 329 -17.03 -39.28 9.29
C GLY A 329 -16.27 -37.97 9.00
N SER A 330 -16.86 -37.08 8.19
CA SER A 330 -16.30 -35.74 7.95
C SER A 330 -16.16 -35.01 9.28
N LYS A 331 -14.94 -34.54 9.59
CA LYS A 331 -14.72 -33.65 10.72
C LYS A 331 -15.62 -32.41 10.56
N PRO A 332 -16.25 -31.88 11.62
CA PRO A 332 -16.97 -30.62 11.51
C PRO A 332 -16.05 -29.51 10.98
N GLY A 333 -16.44 -28.85 9.91
CA GLY A 333 -15.60 -27.86 9.22
C GLY A 333 -14.81 -28.39 8.03
N ASP A 334 -14.78 -29.70 7.77
CA ASP A 334 -14.13 -30.31 6.59
C ASP A 334 -15.15 -30.39 5.44
N ALA A 335 -15.07 -29.42 4.53
CA ALA A 335 -15.97 -29.30 3.40
C ALA A 335 -15.47 -30.05 2.16
N ASN A 336 -14.16 -30.22 1.99
CA ASN A 336 -13.63 -30.92 0.82
C ASN A 336 -13.49 -32.45 1.04
N GLY A 337 -13.67 -32.92 2.27
CA GLY A 337 -13.62 -34.33 2.67
C GLY A 337 -12.21 -34.91 2.76
N ASP A 338 -11.18 -34.07 2.96
CA ASP A 338 -9.78 -34.49 3.02
C ASP A 338 -9.27 -34.84 4.43
N ASN A 339 -10.14 -34.77 5.44
CA ASN A 339 -9.87 -34.94 6.87
C ASN A 339 -9.01 -33.85 7.52
N LEU A 340 -8.77 -32.74 6.83
CA LEU A 340 -8.21 -31.51 7.37
C LEU A 340 -9.33 -30.46 7.49
N VAL A 341 -9.15 -29.51 8.41
CA VAL A 341 -10.02 -28.33 8.50
C VAL A 341 -9.11 -27.11 8.35
N ASP A 342 -9.01 -26.62 7.11
CA ASP A 342 -8.02 -25.62 6.72
C ASP A 342 -8.62 -24.52 5.83
N GLY A 343 -7.76 -23.73 5.19
CA GLY A 343 -8.18 -22.62 4.32
C GLY A 343 -8.98 -23.05 3.09
N GLN A 344 -8.90 -24.30 2.65
CA GLN A 344 -9.65 -24.83 1.51
C GLN A 344 -11.13 -25.02 1.87
N ASP A 345 -11.43 -25.45 3.09
CA ASP A 345 -12.81 -25.59 3.57
C ASP A 345 -13.49 -24.24 3.77
N TYR A 346 -12.73 -23.25 4.25
CA TYR A 346 -13.18 -21.87 4.35
C TYR A 346 -13.61 -21.31 3.00
N VAL A 347 -12.88 -21.62 1.92
CA VAL A 347 -13.24 -21.18 0.57
C VAL A 347 -14.55 -21.80 0.12
N ILE A 348 -14.82 -23.07 0.46
CA ILE A 348 -16.10 -23.73 0.15
C ILE A 348 -17.26 -23.08 0.93
N TRP A 349 -17.07 -22.79 2.22
CA TRP A 349 -18.04 -22.03 3.01
C TRP A 349 -18.29 -20.64 2.42
N LEU A 350 -17.23 -19.88 2.13
CA LEU A 350 -17.32 -18.52 1.61
C LEU A 350 -18.07 -18.45 0.26
N GLN A 351 -17.86 -19.44 -0.61
CA GLN A 351 -18.54 -19.51 -1.90
C GLN A 351 -20.04 -19.76 -1.79
N ASN A 352 -20.49 -20.42 -0.73
CA ASN A 352 -21.90 -20.72 -0.50
C ASN A 352 -22.53 -19.80 0.55
N TYR A 353 -21.78 -18.83 1.12
CA TYR A 353 -22.27 -17.93 2.15
C TYR A 353 -23.55 -17.20 1.72
N ASN A 354 -24.54 -17.20 2.60
CA ASN A 354 -25.87 -16.63 2.40
C ASN A 354 -26.67 -17.29 1.26
N THR A 355 -26.38 -18.57 0.96
CA THR A 355 -27.17 -19.39 0.03
C THR A 355 -27.91 -20.51 0.75
N GLN A 356 -28.99 -21.01 0.14
CA GLN A 356 -29.63 -22.24 0.59
C GLN A 356 -28.91 -23.44 -0.01
N ALA A 357 -28.06 -24.07 0.79
CA ALA A 357 -27.31 -25.25 0.41
C ALA A 357 -27.23 -26.20 1.60
N SER A 358 -27.37 -27.50 1.35
CA SER A 358 -27.35 -28.53 2.38
C SER A 358 -26.10 -29.40 2.27
N GLY A 359 -25.51 -29.69 3.44
CA GLY A 359 -24.37 -30.60 3.60
C GLY A 359 -23.01 -29.90 3.74
N ALA A 360 -22.10 -30.56 4.46
CA ALA A 360 -20.76 -30.06 4.76
C ALA A 360 -19.95 -29.72 3.49
N ALA A 361 -20.14 -30.48 2.41
CA ALA A 361 -19.51 -30.21 1.11
C ALA A 361 -19.94 -28.89 0.43
N LYS A 362 -20.92 -28.20 1.01
CA LYS A 362 -21.38 -26.88 0.61
C LYS A 362 -21.12 -25.84 1.69
N GLY A 363 -20.34 -26.16 2.72
CA GLY A 363 -20.08 -25.29 3.85
C GLY A 363 -21.24 -25.17 4.84
N ASN A 364 -22.28 -25.98 4.73
CA ASN A 364 -23.33 -26.08 5.73
C ASN A 364 -22.94 -27.18 6.74
N PHE A 365 -22.29 -26.77 7.80
CA PHE A 365 -21.70 -27.63 8.82
C PHE A 365 -22.65 -27.89 9.99
N ASP A 366 -23.68 -27.06 10.21
CA ASP A 366 -24.68 -27.27 11.25
C ASP A 366 -25.92 -28.07 10.78
N GLY A 367 -26.06 -28.26 9.47
CA GLY A 367 -27.13 -29.04 8.83
C GLY A 367 -28.46 -28.29 8.69
N ASN A 368 -28.52 -26.98 8.90
CA ASN A 368 -29.78 -26.23 8.99
C ASN A 368 -30.42 -25.89 7.62
N GLY A 369 -29.66 -26.02 6.53
CA GLY A 369 -30.11 -25.81 5.15
C GLY A 369 -29.72 -24.46 4.54
N VAL A 370 -29.04 -23.62 5.32
CA VAL A 370 -28.43 -22.35 4.96
C VAL A 370 -26.95 -22.41 5.29
N VAL A 371 -26.14 -21.64 4.57
CA VAL A 371 -24.72 -21.46 4.88
C VAL A 371 -24.53 -20.05 5.43
N ASP A 372 -24.28 -19.91 6.72
CA ASP A 372 -24.21 -18.62 7.40
C ASP A 372 -23.07 -18.53 8.44
N GLY A 373 -23.17 -17.55 9.35
CA GLY A 373 -22.15 -17.31 10.37
C GLY A 373 -22.04 -18.42 11.42
N GLN A 374 -23.06 -19.27 11.63
CA GLN A 374 -22.96 -20.43 12.51
C GLN A 374 -22.04 -21.50 11.93
N ASP A 375 -22.10 -21.71 10.62
CA ASP A 375 -21.20 -22.62 9.92
C ASP A 375 -19.74 -22.14 10.00
N TYR A 376 -19.51 -20.83 9.86
CA TYR A 376 -18.17 -20.25 10.05
C TYR A 376 -17.60 -20.53 11.44
N VAL A 377 -18.43 -20.42 12.49
CA VAL A 377 -18.02 -20.71 13.86
C VAL A 377 -17.66 -22.18 14.02
N ILE A 378 -18.37 -23.09 13.34
CA ILE A 378 -18.02 -24.52 13.34
C ILE A 378 -16.67 -24.75 12.65
N TRP A 379 -16.43 -24.17 11.49
CA TRP A 379 -15.13 -24.26 10.81
C TRP A 379 -14.01 -23.69 11.68
N LEU A 380 -14.17 -22.47 12.21
CA LEU A 380 -13.17 -21.79 13.02
C LEU A 380 -12.80 -22.60 14.27
N ASN A 381 -13.80 -23.21 14.92
CA ASN A 381 -13.57 -24.03 16.11
C ASN A 381 -12.83 -25.34 15.81
N ASN A 382 -12.75 -25.78 14.55
CA ASN A 382 -12.07 -27.00 14.15
C ASN A 382 -10.79 -26.75 13.33
N TYR A 383 -10.50 -25.49 12.99
CA TYR A 383 -9.30 -25.10 12.22
C TYR A 383 -8.00 -25.62 12.86
N ASN A 384 -7.21 -26.37 12.08
CA ASN A 384 -5.96 -27.03 12.50
C ASN A 384 -6.09 -28.04 13.66
N LYS A 385 -7.25 -28.70 13.85
CA LYS A 385 -7.46 -29.72 14.90
C LYS A 385 -7.50 -31.18 14.45
#